data_AF-A0A0B1RYY7-F1
#
_entry.id   AF-A0A0B1RYY7-F1
#
_cell.length_a   1.000
_cell.length_b   1.000
_cell.length_c   1.000
_cell.angle_alpha   90.00
_cell.angle_beta   90.00
_cell.angle_gamma   90.00
#
_symmetry.space_group_name_H-M   'P 1'
#
loop_
_entity.id
_entity.type
_entity.pdbx_description
1 polymer ?
#
loop_
_entity_poly.entity_id
_entity_poly.type
_entity_poly.pdbx_seq_one_letter_code
_entity_poly.pdbx_strand_id
1 'polypeptide(L)'
;LSYISFRFHHLVQYGAKYYSYLVARSAASLIWNSKFRDAPFGRSEGRKWAEVQSYGGGLPSNLLLKKMLGYSPTAEHLIDALKQETSHLANLGAVNV
;
A
#
# COMPACT_ATOMS: atom_id res chain seq x y z
N LEU A 1 -0.90 14.75 -36.34
CA LEU A 1 -0.73 13.42 -35.72
C LEU A 1 0.74 13.19 -35.35
N SER A 2 1.28 13.99 -34.44
CA SER A 2 2.67 13.87 -34.00
C SER A 2 2.77 14.34 -32.55
N TYR A 3 3.58 13.64 -31.75
CA TYR A 3 4.00 13.96 -30.38
C TYR A 3 3.13 13.49 -29.20
N ILE A 4 2.96 12.16 -29.08
CA ILE A 4 2.69 11.52 -27.77
C ILE A 4 3.96 10.87 -27.16
N SER A 5 5.08 10.83 -27.89
CA SER A 5 6.25 10.02 -27.51
C SER A 5 7.29 10.74 -26.60
N PHE A 6 7.20 12.06 -26.39
CA PHE A 6 8.25 12.80 -25.66
C PHE A 6 8.00 13.01 -24.15
N ARG A 7 6.98 12.37 -23.57
CA ARG A 7 6.67 12.44 -22.13
C ARG A 7 7.13 11.22 -21.31
N PHE A 8 7.77 10.23 -21.93
CA PHE A 8 8.20 9.00 -21.25
C PHE A 8 9.71 8.78 -21.33
N HIS A 9 10.49 9.67 -20.72
CA HIS A 9 11.96 9.57 -20.64
C HIS A 9 12.48 8.51 -19.63
N HIS A 10 11.64 7.54 -19.25
CA HIS A 10 11.88 6.64 -18.12
C HIS A 10 11.66 5.14 -18.41
N LEU A 11 11.39 4.76 -19.65
CA LEU A 11 10.84 3.44 -20.00
C LEU A 11 11.76 2.22 -19.72
N VAL A 12 13.02 2.42 -19.33
CA VAL A 12 13.93 1.29 -18.97
C VAL A 12 14.23 1.21 -17.46
N GLN A 13 14.07 2.30 -16.69
CA GLN A 13 14.27 2.33 -15.23
C GLN A 13 12.98 2.55 -14.41
N TYR A 14 11.83 2.83 -15.05
CA TYR A 14 10.52 3.00 -14.39
C TYR A 14 9.52 1.86 -14.62
N GLY A 15 9.80 0.89 -15.49
CA GLY A 15 8.86 -0.21 -15.78
C GLY A 15 8.44 -1.01 -14.54
N ALA A 16 9.35 -1.17 -13.58
CA ALA A 16 9.09 -1.88 -12.32
C ALA A 16 8.51 -1.00 -11.19
N LYS A 17 8.52 0.35 -11.32
CA LYS A 17 8.16 1.26 -10.23
C LYS A 17 6.66 1.52 -10.13
N TYR A 18 5.92 1.48 -11.24
CA TYR A 18 4.48 1.72 -11.20
C TYR A 18 3.74 0.66 -10.35
N TYR A 19 4.13 -0.60 -10.50
CA TYR A 19 3.59 -1.69 -9.67
C TYR A 19 3.98 -1.53 -8.20
N SER A 20 5.22 -1.11 -7.90
CA SER A 20 5.66 -0.90 -6.52
C SER A 20 4.82 0.13 -5.77
N TYR A 21 4.32 1.17 -6.45
CA TYR A 21 3.41 2.15 -5.87
C TYR A 21 2.04 1.54 -5.54
N LEU A 22 1.47 0.76 -6.46
CA LEU A 22 0.20 0.05 -6.23
C LEU A 22 0.32 -0.98 -5.09
N VAL A 23 1.44 -1.69 -5.02
CA VAL A 23 1.74 -2.62 -3.92
C VAL A 23 1.88 -1.88 -2.60
N ALA A 24 2.60 -0.75 -2.57
CA ALA A 24 2.74 0.04 -1.35
C ALA A 24 1.39 0.59 -0.87
N ARG A 25 0.55 1.11 -1.78
CA ARG A 25 -0.80 1.58 -1.47
C ARG A 25 -1.71 0.48 -0.95
N SER A 26 -1.79 -0.64 -1.67
CA SER A 26 -2.56 -1.80 -1.23
C SER A 26 -2.10 -2.35 0.12
N ALA A 27 -0.79 -2.44 0.36
CA ALA A 27 -0.24 -2.87 1.64
C ALA A 27 -0.59 -1.90 2.77
N ALA A 28 -0.49 -0.59 2.53
CA ALA A 28 -0.87 0.43 3.50
C ALA A 28 -2.38 0.38 3.83
N SER A 29 -3.22 0.29 2.80
CA SER A 29 -4.68 0.09 2.95
C SER A 29 -4.98 -1.18 3.75
N LEU A 30 -4.32 -2.29 3.44
CA LEU A 30 -4.50 -3.56 4.12
C LEU A 30 -4.10 -3.47 5.61
N ILE A 31 -2.94 -2.88 5.92
CA ILE A 31 -2.48 -2.67 7.31
C ILE A 31 -3.48 -1.78 8.06
N TRP A 32 -3.89 -0.65 7.47
CA TRP A 32 -4.84 0.27 8.08
C TRP A 32 -6.16 -0.44 8.42
N ASN A 33 -6.74 -1.11 7.43
CA ASN A 33 -8.04 -1.75 7.58
C ASN A 33 -8.04 -2.94 8.53
N SER A 34 -6.93 -3.66 8.64
CA SER A 34 -6.84 -4.85 9.49
C SER A 34 -6.33 -4.59 10.90
N LYS A 35 -5.54 -3.53 11.13
CA LYS A 35 -4.85 -3.30 12.41
C LYS A 35 -5.22 -1.99 13.10
N PHE A 36 -5.60 -0.95 12.35
CA PHE A 36 -5.76 0.40 12.90
C PHE A 36 -7.18 0.96 12.80
N ARG A 37 -8.01 0.48 11.86
CA ARG A 37 -9.37 1.02 11.60
C ARG A 37 -10.22 1.15 12.87
N ASP A 38 -10.28 0.10 13.68
CA ASP A 38 -11.17 0.07 14.86
C ASP A 38 -10.55 0.75 16.10
N ALA A 39 -9.22 0.81 16.17
CA ALA A 39 -8.48 1.43 17.26
C ALA A 39 -7.22 2.15 16.75
N PRO A 40 -7.35 3.34 16.14
CA PRO A 40 -6.25 4.03 15.46
C PRO A 40 -5.06 4.37 16.38
N PHE A 41 -5.33 4.58 17.66
CA PHE A 41 -4.33 4.90 18.69
C PHE A 41 -4.05 3.72 19.64
N GLY A 42 -4.39 2.49 19.21
CA GLY A 42 -4.17 1.29 20.00
C GLY A 42 -2.67 1.04 20.28
N ARG A 43 -2.28 1.02 21.56
CA ARG A 43 -0.88 0.84 21.98
C ARG A 43 -0.27 -0.48 21.51
N SER A 44 -1.08 -1.55 21.44
CA SER A 44 -0.63 -2.88 20.96
C SER A 44 -0.14 -2.81 19.52
N GLU A 45 -0.99 -2.38 18.59
CA GLU A 45 -0.65 -2.34 17.16
C GLU A 45 0.37 -1.24 16.85
N GLY A 46 0.33 -0.12 17.58
CA GLY A 46 1.34 0.93 17.48
C GLY A 46 2.75 0.44 17.83
N ARG A 47 2.91 -0.41 18.86
CA ARG A 47 4.21 -1.01 19.20
C ARG A 47 4.71 -1.98 18.13
N LYS A 48 3.83 -2.84 17.60
CA LYS A 48 4.19 -3.75 16.49
C LYS A 48 4.62 -2.97 15.25
N TRP A 49 3.92 -1.88 14.94
CA TRP A 49 4.28 -1.00 13.84
C TRP A 49 5.65 -0.34 14.04
N ALA A 50 5.93 0.16 15.26
CA ALA A 50 7.24 0.71 15.59
C ALA A 50 8.37 -0.34 15.45
N GLU A 51 8.14 -1.58 15.88
CA GLU A 51 9.09 -2.69 15.66
C GLU A 51 9.32 -2.92 14.17
N VAL A 52 8.26 -3.05 13.36
CA VAL A 52 8.36 -3.25 11.91
C VAL A 52 9.16 -2.13 11.24
N GLN A 53 8.90 -0.87 11.62
CA GLN A 53 9.61 0.29 11.07
C GLN A 53 11.08 0.35 11.52
N SER A 54 11.43 -0.18 12.69
CA SER A 54 12.80 -0.16 13.22
C SER A 54 13.80 -0.95 12.37
N TYR A 55 13.32 -1.92 11.58
CA TYR A 55 14.17 -2.69 10.66
C TYR A 55 14.58 -1.91 9.41
N GLY A 56 13.89 -0.80 9.09
CA GLY A 56 14.13 -0.02 7.87
C GLY A 56 14.13 -0.90 6.61
N GLY A 57 15.16 -0.74 5.78
CA GLY A 57 15.38 -1.57 4.58
C GLY A 57 16.16 -2.87 4.81
N GLY A 58 16.46 -3.21 6.07
CA GLY A 58 17.28 -4.38 6.43
C GLY A 58 16.56 -5.72 6.27
N LEU A 59 15.23 -5.71 6.11
CA LEU A 59 14.42 -6.91 5.89
C LEU A 59 13.58 -6.79 4.61
N PRO A 60 13.30 -7.93 3.94
CA PRO A 60 12.38 -7.95 2.80
C PRO A 60 10.97 -7.45 3.15
N SER A 61 10.34 -6.69 2.26
CA SER A 61 9.02 -6.08 2.50
C SER A 61 7.93 -7.10 2.79
N ASN A 62 7.97 -8.28 2.18
CA ASN A 62 7.01 -9.36 2.45
C ASN A 62 7.14 -9.91 3.88
N LEU A 63 8.35 -9.95 4.44
CA LEU A 63 8.58 -10.38 5.81
C LEU A 63 8.10 -9.33 6.81
N LEU A 64 8.36 -8.05 6.54
CA LEU A 64 7.84 -6.93 7.33
C LEU A 64 6.30 -6.91 7.34
N LEU A 65 5.69 -7.11 6.17
CA LEU A 65 4.25 -7.18 6.03
C LEU A 65 3.67 -8.40 6.76
N LYS A 66 4.33 -9.56 6.68
CA LYS A 66 3.96 -10.76 7.47
C LYS A 66 4.02 -10.48 8.97
N LYS A 67 5.09 -9.83 9.45
CA LYS A 67 5.24 -9.45 10.85
C LYS A 67 4.11 -8.53 11.32
N MET A 68 3.75 -7.53 10.53
CA MET A 68 2.66 -6.60 10.87
C MET A 68 1.29 -7.28 10.85
N LEU A 69 1.01 -8.08 9.82
CA LEU A 69 -0.31 -8.68 9.62
C LEU A 69 -0.54 -9.94 10.47
N GLY A 70 0.52 -10.66 10.82
CA GLY A 70 0.48 -11.97 11.46
C GLY A 70 0.33 -13.14 10.48
N TYR A 71 0.20 -12.86 9.18
CA TYR A 71 0.11 -13.84 8.10
C TYR A 71 0.77 -13.29 6.84
N SER A 72 1.13 -14.17 5.90
CA SER A 72 1.66 -13.75 4.60
C SER A 72 0.51 -13.40 3.66
N PRO A 73 0.32 -12.13 3.27
CA PRO A 73 -0.76 -11.77 2.36
C PRO A 73 -0.50 -12.28 0.94
N THR A 74 -1.57 -12.70 0.26
CA THR A 74 -1.54 -13.08 -1.16
C THR A 74 -1.79 -11.85 -2.05
N ALA A 75 -1.61 -12.01 -3.36
CA ALA A 75 -1.94 -10.97 -4.33
C ALA A 75 -3.42 -10.55 -4.28
N GLU A 76 -4.32 -11.50 -4.02
CA GLU A 76 -5.77 -11.24 -3.90
C GLU A 76 -6.07 -10.28 -2.74
N HIS A 77 -5.45 -10.50 -1.58
CA HIS A 77 -5.60 -9.60 -0.43
C HIS A 77 -5.18 -8.16 -0.76
N LEU A 78 -4.09 -7.99 -1.52
CA LEU A 78 -3.62 -6.67 -1.94
C LEU A 78 -4.57 -6.03 -2.97
N ILE A 79 -5.03 -6.81 -3.93
CA ILE A 79 -6.01 -6.35 -4.94
C ILE A 79 -7.29 -5.89 -4.25
N ASP A 80 -7.80 -6.66 -3.29
CA ASP A 80 -9.04 -6.31 -2.60
C ASP A 80 -8.86 -5.09 -1.68
N ALA A 81 -7.72 -4.97 -1.01
CA ALA A 81 -7.39 -3.76 -0.25
C ALA A 81 -7.30 -2.51 -1.14
N LEU A 82 -6.79 -2.66 -2.38
CA LEU A 82 -6.71 -1.57 -3.35
C LEU A 82 -8.09 -1.18 -3.91
N LYS A 83 -8.95 -2.16 -4.18
CA LYS A 83 -10.34 -1.93 -4.60
C LYS A 83 -11.09 -1.13 -3.53
N GLN A 84 -11.00 -1.57 -2.27
CA GLN A 84 -11.66 -0.90 -1.14
C GLN A 84 -11.18 0.55 -0.98
N GLU A 85 -9.86 0.79 -1.07
CA GLU A 85 -9.29 2.14 -1.03
C GLU A 85 -9.82 3.01 -2.18
N THR A 86 -9.81 2.48 -3.40
CA THR A 86 -10.25 3.20 -4.61
C THR A 86 -11.73 3.55 -4.55
N SER A 87 -12.58 2.61 -4.14
CA SER A 87 -14.02 2.84 -3.96
C SER A 87 -14.28 3.91 -2.90
N HIS A 88 -13.55 3.89 -1.78
CA HIS A 88 -13.66 4.91 -0.75
C HIS A 88 -13.30 6.30 -1.28
N LEU A 89 -12.20 6.42 -2.03
CA LEU A 89 -11.79 7.69 -2.65
C LEU A 89 -12.78 8.19 -3.71
N ALA A 90 -13.32 7.29 -4.53
CA ALA A 90 -14.34 7.64 -5.52
C ALA A 90 -15.60 8.20 -4.86
N ASN A 91 -16.04 7.60 -3.74
CA ASN A 91 -17.18 8.07 -2.98
C ASN A 91 -16.93 9.44 -2.33
N LEU A 92 -15.72 9.70 -1.82
CA LEU A 92 -15.36 11.03 -1.31
C LEU A 92 -15.34 12.10 -2.42
N GLY A 93 -14.90 11.73 -3.63
CA GLY A 93 -14.96 12.61 -4.80
C GLY A 93 -16.38 12.93 -5.23
N ALA A 94 -17.31 11.97 -5.12
CA ALA A 94 -18.72 12.16 -5.46
C ALA A 94 -19.51 13.01 -4.43
N VAL A 95 -19.05 13.06 -3.17
CA VAL A 95 -19.67 13.86 -2.10
C VAL A 95 -19.16 15.31 -2.10
N ASN A 96 -18.00 15.57 -2.70
CA ASN A 96 -17.37 16.90 -2.79
C ASN A 96 -17.68 17.65 -4.12
N VAL A 97 -18.75 17.26 -4.83
CA VAL A 97 -19.33 17.97 -6.00
C VAL A 97 -20.78 18.31 -5.67
#